data_AF-A0A927UVB3-F1
#
_entry.id   AF-A0A927UVB3-F1
#
_cell.length_a   1.000
_cell.length_b   1.000
_cell.length_c   1.000
_cell.angle_alpha   90.00
_cell.angle_beta   90.00
_cell.angle_gamma   90.00
#
_symmetry.space_group_name_H-M   'P 1'
#
loop_
_entity.id
_entity.type
_entity.pdbx_description
1 polymer ?
#
loop_
_entity_poly.entity_id
_entity_poly.type
_entity_poly.pdbx_seq_one_letter_code
_entity_poly.pdbx_strand_id
1 'polypeptide(L)'
;MTGIMKSNEKLLAKAGIKIGKDNKLEVDEEQLKKTDISTLKTLFSGHNSLASKMSQKASSIGNAAVSGASVYTKDGTYLDTLSSLSSSKVDKEV
;
A
#
# COMPACT_ATOMS: atom_id res chain seq x y z
N MET A 1 7.61 5.01 -0.67
CA MET A 1 6.42 5.00 -1.54
C MET A 1 6.61 5.87 -2.79
N THR A 2 7.31 7.00 -2.68
CA THR A 2 7.61 7.92 -3.80
C THR A 2 8.27 7.27 -5.03
N GLY A 3 9.15 6.28 -4.85
CA GLY A 3 9.74 5.54 -5.98
C GLY A 3 8.72 4.81 -6.84
N ILE A 4 7.68 4.20 -6.22
CA ILE A 4 6.60 3.51 -6.94
C ILE A 4 5.78 4.53 -7.75
N MET A 5 5.52 5.71 -7.19
CA MET A 5 4.82 6.79 -7.89
C MET A 5 5.63 7.36 -9.06
N LYS A 6 6.92 7.65 -8.86
CA LYS A 6 7.80 8.16 -9.93
C LYS A 6 7.91 7.20 -11.11
N SER A 7 7.99 5.90 -10.85
CA SER A 7 8.02 4.89 -11.92
C SER A 7 6.74 4.82 -12.75
N ASN A 8 5.60 5.26 -12.20
CA ASN A 8 4.30 5.27 -12.87
C ASN A 8 3.85 6.68 -13.29
N GLU A 9 4.70 7.69 -13.15
CA GLU A 9 4.37 9.11 -13.38
C GLU A 9 3.78 9.37 -14.77
N LYS A 10 4.34 8.72 -15.81
CA LYS A 10 3.84 8.85 -17.19
C LYS A 10 2.42 8.30 -17.35
N LEU A 11 2.09 7.21 -16.66
CA LEU A 11 0.76 6.61 -16.72
C LEU A 11 -0.22 7.41 -15.86
N LEU A 12 0.20 7.88 -14.69
CA LEU A 12 -0.57 8.79 -13.83
C LEU A 12 -0.93 10.07 -14.58
N ALA A 13 0.03 10.69 -15.28
CA ALA A 13 -0.21 11.89 -16.08
C ALA A 13 -1.25 11.64 -17.20
N LYS A 14 -1.24 10.46 -17.83
CA LYS A 14 -2.27 10.05 -18.81
C LYS A 14 -3.65 9.86 -18.19
N ALA A 15 -3.70 9.57 -16.89
CA ALA A 15 -4.92 9.50 -16.09
C ALA A 15 -5.34 10.86 -15.50
N GLY A 16 -4.66 11.96 -15.86
CA GLY A 16 -4.92 13.26 -15.28
C GLY A 16 -4.40 13.42 -13.84
N ILE A 17 -3.54 12.53 -13.36
CA ILE A 17 -2.98 12.56 -12.00
C ILE A 17 -1.52 13.00 -12.07
N LYS A 18 -1.16 14.06 -11.35
CA LYS A 18 0.20 14.62 -11.31
C LYS A 18 0.75 14.61 -9.88
N ILE A 19 2.07 14.52 -9.76
CA ILE A 19 2.77 14.64 -8.49
C ILE A 19 3.18 16.11 -8.33
N GLY A 20 2.53 16.81 -7.41
CA GLY A 20 2.82 18.20 -7.07
C GLY A 20 4.19 18.37 -6.41
N LYS A 21 4.65 19.62 -6.31
CA LYS A 21 5.97 19.97 -5.73
C LYS A 21 6.10 19.58 -4.24
N ASP A 22 4.99 19.45 -3.55
CA ASP A 22 4.89 19.01 -2.14
C ASP A 22 4.71 17.49 -2.00
N ASN A 23 4.91 16.73 -3.09
CA ASN A 23 4.63 15.30 -3.19
C ASN A 23 3.15 14.92 -3.02
N LYS A 24 2.22 15.88 -3.11
CA LYS A 24 0.79 15.58 -3.16
C LYS A 24 0.36 15.16 -4.56
N LEU A 25 -0.77 14.48 -4.62
CA LEU A 25 -1.39 14.12 -5.88
C LEU A 25 -2.39 15.21 -6.26
N GLU A 26 -2.18 15.81 -7.42
CA GLU A 26 -3.10 16.74 -8.04
C GLU A 26 -3.88 16.00 -9.12
N VAL A 27 -5.20 16.21 -9.17
CA VAL A 27 -6.09 15.55 -10.12
C VAL A 27 -6.69 16.60 -11.04
N ASP A 28 -6.46 16.44 -12.33
CA ASP A 28 -7.11 17.16 -13.40
C ASP A 28 -8.39 16.40 -13.77
N GLU A 29 -9.54 16.90 -13.30
CA GLU A 29 -10.84 16.25 -13.51
C GLU A 29 -11.21 16.12 -14.99
N GLU A 30 -10.84 17.09 -15.83
CA GLU A 30 -11.19 17.07 -17.24
C GLU A 30 -10.39 16.00 -17.98
N GLN A 31 -9.11 15.87 -17.66
CA GLN A 31 -8.27 14.80 -18.19
C GLN A 31 -8.73 13.45 -17.67
N LEU A 32 -9.01 13.32 -16.37
CA LEU A 32 -9.46 12.07 -15.75
C LEU A 32 -10.75 11.54 -16.39
N LYS A 33 -11.71 12.43 -16.70
CA LYS A 33 -12.97 12.06 -17.39
C LYS A 33 -12.77 11.63 -18.84
N LYS A 34 -11.72 12.14 -19.50
CA LYS A 34 -11.36 11.80 -20.89
C LYS A 34 -10.47 10.55 -20.97
N THR A 35 -9.82 10.17 -19.88
CA THR A 35 -8.93 9.00 -19.82
C THR A 35 -9.71 7.71 -20.03
N ASP A 36 -9.09 6.79 -20.78
CA ASP A 36 -9.62 5.44 -20.98
C ASP A 36 -9.66 4.62 -19.67
N ILE A 37 -10.80 4.00 -19.40
CA ILE A 37 -11.03 3.16 -18.21
C ILE A 37 -10.03 2.00 -18.13
N SER A 38 -9.57 1.46 -19.26
CA SER A 38 -8.52 0.44 -19.31
C SER A 38 -7.21 0.94 -18.70
N THR A 39 -6.84 2.19 -18.95
CA THR A 39 -5.64 2.81 -18.35
C THR A 39 -5.79 2.94 -16.83
N LEU A 40 -6.97 3.36 -16.37
CA LEU A 40 -7.29 3.42 -14.93
C LEU A 40 -7.26 2.04 -14.30
N LYS A 41 -7.80 1.03 -14.99
CA LYS A 41 -7.74 -0.37 -14.55
C LYS A 41 -6.30 -0.86 -14.47
N THR A 42 -5.45 -0.63 -15.46
CA THR A 42 -4.04 -1.04 -15.39
C THR A 42 -3.30 -0.36 -14.22
N LEU A 43 -3.61 0.91 -13.94
CA LEU A 43 -3.00 1.65 -12.85
C LEU A 43 -3.46 1.16 -11.47
N PHE A 44 -4.78 1.02 -11.27
CA PHE A 44 -5.34 0.83 -9.93
C PHE A 44 -5.87 -0.58 -9.67
N SER A 45 -5.96 -1.43 -10.69
CA SER A 45 -6.50 -2.79 -10.58
C SER A 45 -5.61 -3.82 -11.25
N GLY A 46 -5.70 -5.07 -10.80
CA GLY A 46 -4.91 -6.17 -11.35
C GLY A 46 -3.55 -6.36 -10.69
N HIS A 47 -2.90 -7.45 -11.08
CA HIS A 47 -1.63 -7.88 -10.53
C HIS A 47 -0.49 -6.94 -10.95
N ASN A 48 0.39 -6.58 -10.01
CA ASN A 48 1.51 -5.66 -10.23
C ASN A 48 1.14 -4.21 -10.61
N SER A 49 -0.14 -3.84 -10.47
CA SER A 49 -0.64 -2.47 -10.58
C SER A 49 -0.02 -1.54 -9.53
N LEU A 50 -0.16 -0.23 -9.71
CA LEU A 50 0.31 0.78 -8.75
C LEU A 50 -0.29 0.52 -7.36
N ALA A 51 -1.60 0.31 -7.31
CA ALA A 51 -2.32 0.06 -6.07
C ALA A 51 -1.83 -1.24 -5.39
N SER A 52 -1.61 -2.31 -6.16
CA SER A 52 -1.06 -3.57 -5.62
C SER A 52 0.33 -3.38 -5.03
N LYS A 53 1.23 -2.69 -5.74
CA LYS A 53 2.59 -2.40 -5.24
C LYS A 53 2.57 -1.51 -4.00
N MET A 54 1.66 -0.54 -3.96
CA MET A 54 1.49 0.35 -2.80
C MET A 54 1.02 -0.45 -1.58
N SER A 55 0.01 -1.30 -1.78
CA SER A 55 -0.53 -2.19 -0.74
C SER A 55 0.55 -3.11 -0.19
N GLN A 56 1.29 -3.81 -1.07
CA GLN A 56 2.41 -4.66 -0.66
C GLN A 56 3.45 -3.88 0.16
N LYS A 57 3.84 -2.69 -0.29
CA LYS A 57 4.81 -1.86 0.42
C LYS A 57 4.27 -1.39 1.78
N ALA A 58 2.99 -1.06 1.87
CA ALA A 58 2.34 -0.69 3.12
C ALA A 58 2.30 -1.89 4.10
N SER A 59 1.92 -3.08 3.62
CA SER A 59 1.97 -4.31 4.41
C SER A 59 3.39 -4.63 4.88
N SER A 60 4.41 -4.48 4.04
CA SER A 60 5.80 -4.66 4.46
C SER A 60 6.22 -3.67 5.55
N ILE A 61 5.75 -2.43 5.50
CA ILE A 61 6.02 -1.43 6.55
C ILE A 61 5.33 -1.85 7.85
N GLY A 62 4.06 -2.26 7.80
CA GLY A 62 3.35 -2.79 8.96
C GLY A 62 4.07 -3.99 9.57
N ASN A 63 4.46 -4.96 8.75
CA ASN A 63 5.19 -6.14 9.19
C ASN A 63 6.56 -5.80 9.80
N ALA A 64 7.30 -4.85 9.22
CA ALA A 64 8.58 -4.40 9.78
C ALA A 64 8.42 -3.68 11.12
N ALA A 65 7.34 -2.91 11.30
CA ALA A 65 7.03 -2.28 12.58
C ALA A 65 6.73 -3.32 13.67
N VAL A 66 6.05 -4.41 13.30
CA VAL A 66 5.75 -5.55 14.17
C VAL A 66 6.99 -6.38 14.47
N SER A 67 7.86 -6.65 13.49
CA SER A 67 9.05 -7.47 13.70
C SER A 67 10.13 -6.79 14.55
N GLY A 68 10.08 -5.45 14.67
CA GLY A 68 10.93 -4.69 15.58
C GLY A 68 10.39 -4.61 17.01
N ALA A 69 9.17 -5.05 17.26
CA ALA A 69 8.57 -5.10 18.59
C ALA A 69 8.95 -6.41 19.30
N SER A 70 9.23 -6.34 20.60
CA SER A 70 9.45 -7.54 21.40
C SER A 70 8.23 -8.46 21.31
N VAL A 71 8.45 -9.69 20.87
CA VAL A 71 7.46 -10.78 20.86
C VAL A 71 6.98 -11.14 22.26
N TYR A 72 7.74 -10.78 23.29
CA TYR A 72 7.44 -11.02 24.70
C TYR A 72 7.32 -9.72 25.48
N THR A 73 6.38 -9.71 26.44
CA THR A 73 6.31 -8.70 27.50
C THR A 73 7.45 -8.90 28.50
N LYS A 74 7.65 -7.93 29.40
CA LYS A 74 8.63 -8.01 30.50
C LYS A 74 8.43 -9.25 31.38
N ASP A 75 7.23 -9.81 31.39
CA ASP A 75 6.84 -10.94 32.23
C ASP A 75 6.79 -12.26 31.43
N GLY A 76 7.31 -12.28 30.20
CA GLY A 76 7.47 -13.50 29.39
C GLY A 76 6.23 -13.95 28.63
N THR A 77 5.14 -13.17 28.65
CA THR A 77 3.91 -13.46 27.89
C THR A 77 3.96 -12.87 26.49
N TYR A 78 3.19 -13.41 25.55
CA TYR A 78 3.17 -12.89 24.17
C TYR A 78 2.49 -11.52 24.10
N LEU A 79 3.02 -10.63 23.27
CA LEU A 79 2.49 -9.27 23.12
C LEU A 79 1.14 -9.29 22.37
N ASP A 80 0.08 -8.79 23.01
CA ASP A 80 -1.31 -8.89 22.51
C ASP A 80 -1.52 -8.12 21.19
N THR A 81 -0.77 -7.05 20.97
CA THR A 81 -0.76 -6.30 19.70
C THR A 81 -0.20 -7.12 18.54
N LEU A 82 0.76 -8.01 18.81
CA LEU A 82 1.32 -8.93 17.80
C LEU A 82 0.33 -10.04 17.45
N SER A 83 -0.38 -10.56 18.46
CA SER A 83 -1.47 -11.54 18.29
C SER A 83 -2.55 -11.00 17.36
N SER A 84 -2.96 -9.74 17.53
CA SER A 84 -4.00 -9.12 16.68
C SER A 84 -3.57 -8.90 15.22
N LEU A 85 -2.28 -8.70 14.94
CA LEU A 85 -1.75 -8.55 13.58
C LEU A 85 -1.36 -9.87 12.92
N SER A 86 -0.96 -10.88 13.70
CA SER A 86 -0.62 -12.22 13.23
C SER A 86 -1.82 -13.18 13.16
N SER A 87 -3.03 -12.72 13.53
CA SER A 87 -4.27 -13.52 13.55
C SER A 87 -4.84 -13.84 12.16
N SER A 88 -4.00 -14.28 11.21
CA SER A 88 -4.42 -15.34 10.30
C SER A 88 -4.35 -16.65 11.07
N LYS A 89 -5.38 -16.91 11.88
CA LYS A 89 -5.72 -18.22 12.48
C LYS A 89 -4.48 -19.02 12.91
N VAL A 90 -3.77 -18.58 13.95
CA VAL A 90 -2.91 -19.51 14.68
C VAL A 90 -3.87 -20.52 15.32
N ASP A 91 -3.70 -21.78 14.96
CA ASP A 91 -4.57 -22.91 15.26
C ASP A 91 -5.27 -22.79 16.63
N LYS A 92 -6.59 -23.00 16.63
CA LYS A 92 -7.25 -23.41 17.86
C LYS A 92 -6.67 -24.79 18.17
N GLU A 93 -5.82 -24.87 19.18
CA GLU A 93 -5.47 -26.16 19.76
C GLU A 93 -6.73 -26.91 20.21
N VAL A 94 -6.63 -28.23 20.05
CA VAL A 94 -7.63 -29.29 20.27
C VAL A 94 -8.28 -29.30 21.64
#